data_AF-A0A1G8R372-F1
#
_entry.id   AF-A0A1G8R372-F1
#
_cell.length_a   1.000
_cell.length_b   1.000
_cell.length_c   1.000
_cell.angle_alpha   90.00
_cell.angle_beta   90.00
_cell.angle_gamma   90.00
#
_symmetry.space_group_name_H-M   'P 1'
#
loop_
_entity.id
_entity.type
_entity.pdbx_description
1 polymer ?
#
loop_
_entity_poly.entity_id
_entity_poly.type
_entity_poly.pdbx_seq_one_letter_code
_entity_poly.pdbx_strand_id
1 'polypeptide(L)'
;MLLKELDTPISIVNVIDLDIDLAKMKDKLRKAYLEYEPDAYLTQKNKIEILQSHLSQNELNKIGNEVWIKIYKGETPDSDLPEIFPSVSSDVFSKISSLQPTRMRLISECELIWEGRGWEIRRIPCGSFQQTEATVSTNDLDYRLIPRKFKELPEYLFDEDLKKLLIQVGDKVKEYNNSVKKLSISIHHTLVLCIPDQISSNSPEGIHQDGMDYIVSALVVERNNISGGKSIIYGADARTSLLNITLQSGQGIFQPDKGTELWHEVTPISLINPNEPGYRSTIGFDVLILE
;
A
#
# COMPACT_ATOMS: atom_id res chain seq x y z
N MET A 1 17.48 -1.90 -22.98
CA MET A 1 17.89 -0.54 -23.39
C MET A 1 18.36 0.16 -22.12
N LEU A 2 19.59 0.68 -22.07
CA LEU A 2 20.04 1.49 -20.93
C LEU A 2 19.34 2.85 -21.04
N LEU A 3 18.40 3.15 -20.14
CA LEU A 3 17.76 4.47 -20.03
C LEU A 3 18.86 5.50 -19.78
N LYS A 4 19.03 6.44 -20.71
CA LYS A 4 20.01 7.54 -20.58
C LYS A 4 19.48 8.67 -19.69
N GLU A 5 18.17 8.89 -19.69
CA GLU A 5 17.42 9.84 -18.85
C GLU A 5 16.05 9.22 -18.52
N LEU A 6 15.49 9.58 -17.36
CA LEU A 6 14.11 9.28 -16.98
C LEU A 6 13.26 10.48 -17.43
N ASP A 7 12.37 10.29 -18.40
CA ASP A 7 11.40 11.31 -18.83
C ASP A 7 10.31 11.56 -17.78
N THR A 8 10.23 10.70 -16.76
CA THR A 8 9.22 10.72 -15.70
C THR A 8 9.85 11.09 -14.35
N PRO A 9 9.20 11.97 -13.56
CA PRO A 9 9.80 12.48 -12.35
C PRO A 9 9.77 11.45 -11.23
N ILE A 10 10.90 10.82 -10.96
CA ILE A 10 11.13 10.04 -9.76
C ILE A 10 11.93 10.92 -8.80
N SER A 11 11.36 11.28 -7.65
CA SER A 11 12.05 12.10 -6.65
C SER A 11 11.87 11.57 -5.24
N ILE A 12 12.91 11.68 -4.43
CA ILE A 12 12.83 11.38 -3.01
C ILE A 12 12.19 12.57 -2.31
N VAL A 13 11.14 12.32 -1.55
CA VAL A 13 10.54 13.27 -0.60
C VAL A 13 11.15 13.01 0.76
N ASN A 14 11.54 14.06 1.48
CA ASN A 14 12.00 13.95 2.86
C ASN A 14 11.23 14.91 3.77
N VAL A 15 10.66 14.40 4.86
CA VAL A 15 9.87 15.23 5.80
C VAL A 15 10.71 16.34 6.45
N ILE A 16 12.02 16.16 6.56
CA ILE A 16 12.92 17.16 7.15
C ILE A 16 12.98 18.43 6.30
N ASP A 17 12.83 18.31 4.97
CA ASP A 17 12.81 19.44 4.04
C ASP A 17 11.54 20.31 4.21
N LEU A 18 10.57 19.84 4.99
CA LEU A 18 9.29 20.50 5.29
C LEU A 18 9.22 21.06 6.72
N ASP A 19 10.37 21.13 7.41
CA ASP A 19 10.45 21.49 8.82
C ASP A 19 9.54 20.61 9.71
N ILE A 20 9.43 19.32 9.38
CA ILE A 20 8.74 18.33 10.21
C ILE A 20 9.77 17.64 11.11
N ASP A 21 9.53 17.73 12.43
CA ASP A 21 10.34 17.01 13.41
C ASP A 21 10.02 15.51 13.34
N LEU A 22 10.97 14.76 12.78
CA LEU A 22 10.84 13.31 12.59
C LEU A 22 10.66 12.55 13.91
N ALA A 23 11.31 12.96 15.00
CA ALA A 23 11.18 12.30 16.29
C ALA A 23 9.78 12.52 16.87
N LYS A 24 9.28 13.76 16.80
CA LYS A 24 7.93 14.10 17.23
C LYS A 24 6.87 13.39 16.38
N MET A 25 7.05 13.33 15.06
CA MET A 25 6.16 12.61 14.14
C MET A 25 6.08 11.12 14.49
N LYS A 26 7.24 10.48 14.73
CA LYS A 26 7.33 9.09 15.18
C LYS A 26 6.59 8.87 16.50
N ASP A 27 6.88 9.67 17.51
CA ASP A 27 6.27 9.52 18.84
C ASP A 27 4.75 9.73 18.80
N LYS A 28 4.27 10.68 17.98
CA LYS A 28 2.83 10.88 17.72
C LYS A 28 2.20 9.62 17.11
N LEU A 29 2.78 9.11 16.02
CA LEU A 29 2.20 7.97 15.30
C LEU A 29 2.29 6.66 16.09
N ARG A 30 3.39 6.43 16.84
CA ARG A 30 3.50 5.24 17.72
C ARG A 30 2.38 5.17 18.75
N LYS A 31 2.01 6.30 19.36
CA LYS A 31 0.89 6.35 20.31
C LYS A 31 -0.44 5.96 19.65
N ALA A 32 -0.59 6.26 18.36
CA ALA A 32 -1.77 5.95 17.59
C ALA A 32 -1.80 4.54 17.00
N TYR A 33 -0.71 3.76 17.02
CA TYR A 33 -0.68 2.41 16.43
C TYR A 33 -1.74 1.47 17.02
N LEU A 34 -2.12 1.66 18.29
CA LEU A 34 -3.20 0.91 18.93
C LEU A 34 -4.60 1.22 18.35
N GLU A 35 -4.75 2.34 17.63
CA GLU A 35 -5.99 2.71 16.95
C GLU A 35 -6.08 2.16 15.53
N TYR A 36 -4.98 1.65 14.96
CA TYR A 36 -4.98 1.08 13.61
C TYR A 36 -5.75 -0.24 13.64
N GLU A 37 -6.50 -0.53 12.57
CA GLU A 37 -7.24 -1.79 12.45
C GLU A 37 -6.57 -2.77 11.49
N PRO A 38 -6.74 -4.09 11.72
CA PRO A 38 -6.29 -5.09 10.77
C PRO A 38 -6.79 -4.84 9.35
N ASP A 39 -5.90 -4.97 8.37
CA ASP A 39 -6.30 -5.09 6.97
C ASP A 39 -6.89 -6.49 6.74
N ALA A 40 -8.21 -6.60 6.99
CA ALA A 40 -8.94 -7.86 6.85
C ALA A 40 -8.82 -8.43 5.42
N TYR A 41 -8.80 -7.55 4.41
CA TYR A 41 -8.68 -7.96 3.00
C TYR A 41 -7.33 -8.59 2.69
N LEU A 42 -6.23 -8.07 3.24
CA LEU A 42 -4.93 -8.72 3.12
C LEU A 42 -4.92 -10.10 3.79
N THR A 43 -5.57 -10.23 4.95
CA THR A 43 -5.68 -11.52 5.64
C THR A 43 -6.43 -12.55 4.78
N GLN A 44 -7.52 -12.13 4.13
CA GLN A 44 -8.25 -13.00 3.20
C GLN A 44 -7.44 -13.30 1.92
N LYS A 45 -6.69 -12.34 1.37
CA LYS A 45 -5.77 -12.59 0.24
C LYS A 45 -4.74 -13.68 0.59
N ASN A 46 -4.09 -13.57 1.75
CA ASN A 46 -3.12 -14.56 2.22
C ASN A 46 -3.74 -15.96 2.36
N LYS A 47 -4.99 -16.04 2.85
CA LYS A 47 -5.76 -17.29 2.89
C LYS A 47 -5.97 -17.87 1.49
N ILE A 48 -6.37 -17.04 0.53
CA ILE A 48 -6.58 -17.46 -0.85
C ILE A 48 -5.27 -17.99 -1.46
N GLU A 49 -4.15 -17.31 -1.26
CA GLU A 49 -2.85 -17.75 -1.77
C GLU A 49 -2.44 -19.12 -1.18
N ILE A 50 -2.68 -19.34 0.11
CA ILE A 50 -2.44 -20.64 0.76
C ILE A 50 -3.33 -21.72 0.13
N LEU A 51 -4.63 -21.46 -0.06
CA LEU A 51 -5.54 -22.41 -0.70
C LEU A 51 -5.08 -22.73 -2.13
N GLN A 52 -4.79 -21.70 -2.93
CA GLN A 52 -4.36 -21.86 -4.32
C GLN A 52 -3.07 -22.67 -4.45
N SER A 53 -2.12 -22.48 -3.53
CA SER A 53 -0.85 -23.23 -3.52
C SER A 53 -1.00 -24.73 -3.22
N HIS A 54 -2.16 -25.18 -2.73
CA HIS A 54 -2.45 -26.59 -2.43
C HIS A 54 -3.44 -27.23 -3.42
N LEU A 55 -3.82 -26.52 -4.47
CA LEU A 55 -4.70 -27.01 -5.53
C LEU A 55 -3.89 -27.29 -6.80
N SER A 56 -4.28 -28.34 -7.54
CA SER A 56 -3.74 -28.57 -8.88
C SER A 56 -4.29 -27.54 -9.87
N GLN A 57 -3.58 -27.33 -10.99
CA GLN A 57 -4.04 -26.43 -12.05
C GLN A 57 -5.43 -26.80 -12.58
N ASN A 58 -5.75 -28.09 -12.64
CA ASN A 58 -7.07 -28.56 -13.08
C ASN A 58 -8.19 -28.20 -12.10
N GLU A 59 -7.88 -28.12 -10.80
CA GLU A 59 -8.84 -27.67 -9.79
C GLU A 59 -9.00 -26.16 -9.83
N LEU A 60 -7.89 -25.42 -9.89
CA LEU A 60 -7.90 -23.96 -10.03
C LEU A 60 -8.76 -23.50 -11.23
N ASN A 61 -8.60 -24.16 -12.38
CA ASN A 61 -9.37 -23.83 -13.60
C ASN A 61 -10.88 -24.11 -13.49
N LYS A 62 -11.32 -24.92 -12.52
CA LYS A 62 -12.75 -25.21 -12.28
C LYS A 62 -13.39 -24.21 -11.31
N ILE A 63 -12.58 -23.46 -10.57
CA ILE A 63 -13.05 -22.53 -9.54
C ILE A 63 -13.16 -21.15 -10.17
N GLY A 64 -14.40 -20.66 -10.31
CA GLY A 64 -14.65 -19.34 -10.86
C GLY A 64 -14.16 -18.21 -9.94
N ASN A 65 -13.84 -17.06 -10.55
CA ASN A 65 -13.36 -15.89 -9.82
C ASN A 65 -14.34 -15.41 -8.75
N GLU A 66 -15.64 -15.66 -8.91
CA GLU A 66 -16.66 -15.32 -7.92
C GLU A 66 -16.44 -15.99 -6.56
N VAL A 67 -15.89 -17.21 -6.54
CA VAL A 67 -15.58 -17.91 -5.28
C VAL A 67 -14.44 -17.20 -4.55
N TRP A 68 -13.36 -16.90 -5.27
CA TRP A 68 -12.22 -16.17 -4.73
C TRP A 68 -12.60 -14.76 -4.23
N ILE A 69 -13.46 -14.07 -4.97
CA ILE A 69 -13.96 -12.74 -4.59
C ILE A 69 -14.78 -12.80 -3.29
N LYS A 70 -15.64 -13.82 -3.11
CA LYS A 70 -16.41 -13.99 -1.87
C LYS A 70 -15.51 -14.25 -0.68
N ILE A 71 -14.51 -15.12 -0.83
CA ILE A 71 -13.50 -15.37 0.22
C ILE A 71 -12.74 -14.07 0.53
N TYR A 72 -12.31 -13.33 -0.49
CA TYR A 72 -11.56 -12.08 -0.32
C TYR A 72 -12.34 -11.02 0.45
N LYS A 73 -13.65 -10.92 0.19
CA LYS A 73 -14.55 -10.01 0.92
C LYS A 73 -14.92 -10.48 2.33
N GLY A 74 -14.53 -11.70 2.70
CA GLY A 74 -14.93 -12.33 3.96
C GLY A 74 -16.39 -12.76 3.99
N GLU A 75 -17.02 -12.95 2.82
CA GLU A 75 -18.40 -13.41 2.68
C GLU A 75 -18.52 -14.95 2.79
N THR A 76 -17.39 -15.66 2.72
CA THR A 76 -17.30 -17.11 2.91
C THR A 76 -16.75 -17.42 4.31
N PRO A 77 -17.54 -18.03 5.21
CA PRO A 77 -17.08 -18.50 6.51
C PRO A 77 -15.96 -19.54 6.39
N ASP A 78 -15.02 -19.52 7.34
CA ASP A 78 -13.90 -20.47 7.36
C ASP A 78 -14.36 -21.92 7.54
N SER A 79 -15.52 -22.13 8.18
CA SER A 79 -16.18 -23.44 8.32
C SER A 79 -16.58 -24.08 6.99
N ASP A 80 -16.76 -23.28 5.95
CA ASP A 80 -17.31 -23.74 4.67
C ASP A 80 -16.17 -24.09 3.69
N LEU A 81 -14.93 -23.67 3.98
CA LEU A 81 -13.77 -23.90 3.12
C LEU A 81 -13.48 -25.40 2.87
N PRO A 82 -13.60 -26.32 3.85
CA PRO A 82 -13.39 -27.75 3.59
C PRO A 82 -14.38 -28.37 2.60
N GLU A 83 -15.62 -27.85 2.56
CA GLU A 83 -16.62 -28.31 1.59
C GLU A 83 -16.32 -27.76 0.18
N ILE A 84 -15.87 -26.50 0.10
CA ILE A 84 -15.52 -25.84 -1.16
C ILE A 84 -14.22 -26.42 -1.75
N PHE A 85 -13.25 -26.78 -0.91
CA PHE A 85 -11.93 -27.27 -1.29
C PHE A 85 -11.63 -28.65 -0.70
N PRO A 86 -12.35 -29.72 -1.10
CA PRO A 86 -12.29 -31.03 -0.45
C PRO A 86 -10.95 -31.77 -0.62
N SER A 87 -10.10 -31.34 -1.55
CA SER A 87 -8.75 -31.88 -1.77
C SER A 87 -7.68 -31.26 -0.88
N VAL A 88 -7.97 -30.12 -0.25
CA VAL A 88 -7.06 -29.43 0.66
C VAL A 88 -7.07 -30.13 2.02
N SER A 89 -5.89 -30.39 2.59
CA SER A 89 -5.78 -31.12 3.85
C SER A 89 -6.24 -30.31 5.07
N SER A 90 -6.65 -31.00 6.14
CA SER A 90 -7.01 -30.39 7.42
C SER A 90 -5.90 -29.53 8.04
N ASP A 91 -4.64 -29.88 7.80
CA ASP A 91 -3.49 -29.14 8.32
C ASP A 91 -3.36 -27.77 7.66
N VAL A 92 -3.72 -27.66 6.37
CA VAL A 92 -3.76 -26.39 5.65
C VAL A 92 -4.88 -25.49 6.20
N PHE A 93 -6.06 -26.04 6.47
CA PHE A 93 -7.13 -25.27 7.12
C PHE A 93 -6.74 -24.81 8.51
N SER A 94 -6.05 -25.65 9.28
CA SER A 94 -5.51 -25.27 10.59
C SER A 94 -4.50 -24.12 10.48
N LYS A 95 -3.63 -24.15 9.45
CA LYS A 95 -2.71 -23.04 9.14
C LYS A 95 -3.46 -21.76 8.80
N ILE A 96 -4.49 -21.83 7.96
CA ILE A 96 -5.34 -20.69 7.59
C ILE A 96 -5.99 -20.07 8.83
N SER A 97 -6.57 -20.88 9.72
CA SER A 97 -7.19 -20.41 10.96
C SER A 97 -6.19 -19.80 11.95
N SER A 98 -4.89 -20.12 11.81
CA SER A 98 -3.83 -19.56 12.65
C SER A 98 -3.25 -18.24 12.12
N LEU A 99 -3.65 -17.80 10.92
CA LEU A 99 -3.13 -16.56 10.33
C LEU A 99 -3.42 -15.35 11.22
N GLN A 100 -2.38 -14.56 11.44
CA GLN A 100 -2.48 -13.28 12.12
C GLN A 100 -2.41 -12.13 11.10
N PRO A 101 -3.07 -10.99 11.37
CA PRO A 101 -2.91 -9.80 10.54
C PRO A 101 -1.46 -9.31 10.52
N THR A 102 -0.88 -9.21 9.32
CA THR A 102 0.48 -8.67 9.13
C THR A 102 0.48 -7.18 8.76
N ARG A 103 -0.68 -6.59 8.48
CA ARG A 103 -0.83 -5.17 8.16
C ARG A 103 -1.99 -4.57 8.93
N MET A 104 -1.70 -3.52 9.66
CA MET A 104 -2.69 -2.65 10.31
C MET A 104 -2.75 -1.34 9.52
N ARG A 105 -3.90 -0.69 9.42
CA ARG A 105 -4.03 0.56 8.67
C ARG A 105 -5.13 1.50 9.14
N LEU A 106 -4.97 2.75 8.72
CA LEU A 106 -5.97 3.80 8.71
C LEU A 106 -5.97 4.44 7.31
N ILE A 107 -7.10 5.04 6.93
CA ILE A 107 -7.24 5.79 5.69
C ILE A 107 -7.82 7.18 5.97
N SER A 108 -7.40 8.19 5.23
CA SER A 108 -8.11 9.47 5.13
C SER A 108 -8.18 9.91 3.69
N GLU A 109 -9.17 10.69 3.33
CA GLU A 109 -9.31 11.26 2.00
C GLU A 109 -9.39 12.79 2.10
N CYS A 110 -8.81 13.49 1.13
CA CYS A 110 -8.96 14.94 1.02
C CYS A 110 -8.91 15.40 -0.43
N GLU A 111 -9.45 16.59 -0.67
CA GLU A 111 -9.24 17.33 -1.90
C GLU A 111 -8.28 18.49 -1.67
N LEU A 112 -7.41 18.74 -2.64
CA LEU A 112 -6.58 19.95 -2.70
C LEU A 112 -7.09 20.82 -3.84
N ILE A 113 -7.36 22.09 -3.55
CA ILE A 113 -7.88 23.07 -4.52
C ILE A 113 -6.88 24.23 -4.64
N TRP A 114 -6.46 24.56 -5.87
CA TRP A 114 -5.46 25.61 -6.10
C TRP A 114 -6.11 26.99 -6.20
N GLU A 115 -5.91 27.82 -5.18
CA GLU A 115 -6.47 29.18 -5.06
C GLU A 115 -5.50 30.26 -5.62
N GLY A 116 -4.76 29.91 -6.68
CA GLY A 116 -3.84 30.82 -7.37
C GLY A 116 -2.47 30.99 -6.71
N ARG A 117 -2.39 30.98 -5.37
CA ARG A 117 -1.15 31.17 -4.59
C ARG A 117 -0.77 30.00 -3.69
N GLY A 118 -1.63 28.99 -3.56
CA GLY A 118 -1.41 27.83 -2.71
C GLY A 118 -2.58 26.87 -2.75
N TRP A 119 -2.42 25.74 -2.07
CA TRP A 119 -3.44 24.70 -1.95
C TRP A 119 -4.34 24.94 -0.73
N GLU A 120 -5.64 24.99 -0.95
CA GLU A 120 -6.62 24.77 0.10
C GLU A 120 -6.85 23.27 0.27
N ILE A 121 -6.72 22.76 1.50
CA ILE A 121 -6.94 21.33 1.82
C ILE A 121 -8.32 21.18 2.44
N ARG A 122 -9.15 20.34 1.83
CA ARG A 122 -10.46 19.95 2.35
C ARG A 122 -10.49 18.45 2.61
N ARG A 123 -10.46 18.05 3.87
CA ARG A 123 -10.70 16.66 4.26
C ARG A 123 -12.13 16.24 3.90
N ILE A 124 -12.30 15.03 3.39
CA ILE A 124 -13.60 14.44 3.06
C ILE A 124 -13.81 13.13 3.84
N PRO A 125 -15.07 12.78 4.20
CA PRO A 125 -15.35 11.50 4.85
C PRO A 125 -14.95 10.32 3.96
N CYS A 126 -14.33 9.30 4.53
CA CYS A 126 -13.87 8.16 3.76
C CYS A 126 -15.02 7.26 3.29
N GLY A 127 -14.99 6.92 2.00
CA GLY A 127 -15.91 5.99 1.38
C GLY A 127 -15.39 4.56 1.33
N SER A 128 -15.88 3.81 0.34
CA SER A 128 -15.22 2.57 -0.08
C SER A 128 -14.02 2.93 -0.95
N PHE A 129 -12.85 2.44 -0.58
CA PHE A 129 -11.62 2.62 -1.33
C PHE A 129 -11.47 1.53 -2.41
N GLN A 130 -11.18 1.96 -3.64
CA GLN A 130 -10.99 1.09 -4.79
C GLN A 130 -9.96 1.73 -5.72
N GLN A 131 -9.07 0.91 -6.27
CA GLN A 131 -8.07 1.36 -7.23
C GLN A 131 -8.45 0.84 -8.62
N THR A 132 -9.38 1.51 -9.30
CA THR A 132 -10.06 0.97 -10.50
C THR A 132 -9.15 0.71 -11.69
N GLU A 133 -7.98 1.36 -11.74
CA GLU A 133 -6.99 1.23 -12.82
C GLU A 133 -5.69 0.59 -12.33
N ALA A 134 -5.71 -0.05 -11.15
CA ALA A 134 -4.58 -0.79 -10.64
C ALA A 134 -4.24 -2.00 -11.54
N THR A 135 -2.95 -2.26 -11.70
CA THR A 135 -2.45 -3.38 -12.48
C THR A 135 -1.32 -4.08 -11.74
N VAL A 136 -1.17 -5.38 -11.97
CA VAL A 136 -0.03 -6.20 -11.50
C VAL A 136 0.72 -6.74 -12.70
N SER A 137 2.01 -7.05 -12.54
CA SER A 137 2.84 -7.57 -13.62
C SER A 137 2.54 -9.03 -13.98
N THR A 138 1.75 -9.73 -13.16
CA THR A 138 1.32 -11.11 -13.37
C THR A 138 -0.08 -11.16 -13.98
N ASN A 139 -0.56 -12.35 -14.34
CA ASN A 139 -1.94 -12.54 -14.81
C ASN A 139 -2.93 -12.85 -13.67
N ASP A 140 -2.54 -12.57 -12.43
CA ASP A 140 -3.35 -12.88 -11.25
C ASP A 140 -4.52 -11.90 -11.13
N LEU A 141 -5.57 -12.31 -10.42
CA LEU A 141 -6.69 -11.43 -10.10
C LEU A 141 -6.21 -10.31 -9.18
N ASP A 142 -6.30 -9.06 -9.63
CA ASP A 142 -6.00 -7.90 -8.78
C ASP A 142 -7.19 -7.54 -7.90
N TYR A 143 -7.12 -7.95 -6.63
CA TYR A 143 -8.17 -7.68 -5.66
C TYR A 143 -8.30 -6.21 -5.23
N ARG A 144 -7.38 -5.32 -5.65
CA ARG A 144 -7.49 -3.87 -5.42
C ARG A 144 -8.59 -3.23 -6.28
N LEU A 145 -8.99 -3.92 -7.35
CA LEU A 145 -10.15 -3.59 -8.17
C LEU A 145 -11.48 -3.81 -7.45
N ILE A 146 -11.50 -4.43 -6.27
CA ILE A 146 -12.71 -4.67 -5.48
C ILE A 146 -12.81 -3.58 -4.41
N PRO A 147 -14.00 -2.97 -4.19
CA PRO A 147 -14.20 -1.98 -3.14
C PRO A 147 -13.89 -2.53 -1.75
N ARG A 148 -13.15 -1.75 -0.96
CA ARG A 148 -12.72 -2.08 0.41
C ARG A 148 -13.07 -0.97 1.37
N LYS A 149 -13.46 -1.32 2.59
CA LYS A 149 -13.69 -0.34 3.66
C LYS A 149 -12.61 -0.46 4.71
N PHE A 150 -11.99 0.67 5.05
CA PHE A 150 -10.97 0.75 6.09
C PHE A 150 -11.39 1.75 7.16
N LYS A 151 -10.80 1.62 8.36
CA LYS A 151 -11.00 2.60 9.43
C LYS A 151 -10.44 3.95 9.03
N GLU A 152 -11.26 4.97 9.25
CA GLU A 152 -10.88 6.35 8.99
C GLU A 152 -9.86 6.87 10.03
N LEU A 153 -8.90 7.68 9.57
CA LEU A 153 -7.90 8.33 10.40
C LEU A 153 -8.57 9.24 11.45
N PRO A 154 -8.21 9.17 12.74
CA PRO A 154 -8.70 10.11 13.74
C PRO A 154 -8.37 11.58 13.39
N GLU A 155 -9.27 12.51 13.70
CA GLU A 155 -9.10 13.96 13.43
C GLU A 155 -7.76 14.52 13.92
N TYR A 156 -7.30 14.09 15.09
CA TYR A 156 -6.08 14.62 15.69
C TYR A 156 -4.81 14.22 14.94
N LEU A 157 -4.86 13.21 14.06
CA LEU A 157 -3.76 12.80 13.19
C LEU A 157 -3.80 13.49 11.81
N PHE A 158 -4.93 14.10 11.45
CA PHE A 158 -5.02 14.96 10.26
C PHE A 158 -4.50 16.37 10.59
N ASP A 159 -3.25 16.42 11.05
CA ASP A 159 -2.65 17.60 11.65
C ASP A 159 -1.79 18.41 10.67
N GLU A 160 -1.14 19.46 11.18
CA GLU A 160 -0.35 20.39 10.36
C GLU A 160 0.84 19.71 9.67
N ASP A 161 1.44 18.67 10.26
CA ASP A 161 2.51 17.93 9.60
C ASP A 161 1.97 17.17 8.39
N LEU A 162 0.79 16.55 8.50
CA LEU A 162 0.15 15.89 7.36
C LEU A 162 -0.24 16.91 6.29
N LYS A 163 -0.76 18.08 6.67
CA LYS A 163 -1.10 19.15 5.73
C LYS A 163 0.13 19.67 4.97
N LYS A 164 1.27 19.84 5.64
CA LYS A 164 2.54 20.18 4.98
C LYS A 164 2.95 19.13 3.95
N LEU A 165 2.82 17.84 4.28
CA LEU A 165 3.08 16.77 3.32
C LEU A 165 2.13 16.83 2.12
N LEU A 166 0.83 17.04 2.35
CA LEU A 166 -0.16 17.18 1.28
C LEU A 166 0.15 18.36 0.36
N ILE A 167 0.50 19.53 0.91
CA ILE A 167 0.93 20.71 0.12
C ILE A 167 2.15 20.35 -0.74
N GLN A 168 3.17 19.70 -0.15
CA GLN A 168 4.36 19.28 -0.89
C GLN A 168 4.04 18.31 -2.03
N VAL A 169 3.09 17.39 -1.82
CA VAL A 169 2.61 16.48 -2.86
C VAL A 169 1.91 17.26 -3.97
N GLY A 170 1.00 18.17 -3.63
CA GLY A 170 0.30 19.03 -4.59
C GLY A 170 1.27 19.89 -5.41
N ASP A 171 2.26 20.50 -4.75
CA ASP A 171 3.28 21.33 -5.40
C ASP A 171 4.13 20.51 -6.39
N LYS A 172 4.52 19.28 -6.03
CA LYS A 172 5.20 18.37 -6.94
C LYS A 172 4.35 18.02 -8.15
N VAL A 173 3.06 17.72 -7.97
CA VAL A 173 2.17 17.49 -9.11
C VAL A 173 2.10 18.72 -10.01
N LYS A 174 1.99 19.92 -9.43
CA LYS A 174 1.92 21.19 -10.17
C LYS A 174 3.21 21.57 -10.89
N GLU A 175 4.36 21.10 -10.40
CA GLU A 175 5.67 21.28 -11.05
C GLU A 175 5.68 20.60 -12.43
N TYR A 176 5.08 19.41 -12.53
CA TYR A 176 5.04 18.61 -13.75
C TYR A 176 3.74 18.78 -14.56
N ASN A 177 2.66 19.22 -13.91
CA ASN A 177 1.39 19.54 -14.55
C ASN A 177 0.86 20.89 -14.03
N ASN A 178 1.34 21.97 -14.65
CA ASN A 178 1.10 23.34 -14.18
C ASN A 178 -0.35 23.81 -14.28
N SER A 179 -1.18 23.13 -15.08
CA SER A 179 -2.59 23.47 -15.28
C SER A 179 -3.50 22.92 -14.19
N VAL A 180 -3.05 21.92 -13.41
CA VAL A 180 -3.84 21.31 -12.34
C VAL A 180 -4.38 22.37 -11.39
N LYS A 181 -5.68 22.29 -11.13
CA LYS A 181 -6.42 23.09 -10.17
C LYS A 181 -7.00 22.27 -9.04
N LYS A 182 -7.23 20.98 -9.23
CA LYS A 182 -7.89 20.15 -8.22
C LYS A 182 -7.32 18.74 -8.19
N LEU A 183 -6.98 18.29 -6.99
CA LEU A 183 -6.53 16.92 -6.71
C LEU A 183 -7.47 16.25 -5.73
N SER A 184 -7.68 14.94 -5.89
CA SER A 184 -8.18 14.04 -4.86
C SER A 184 -7.01 13.20 -4.36
N ILE A 185 -6.85 13.08 -3.04
CA ILE A 185 -5.75 12.33 -2.44
C ILE A 185 -6.32 11.34 -1.41
N SER A 186 -6.04 10.05 -1.59
CA SER A 186 -6.23 9.03 -0.55
C SER A 186 -4.91 8.84 0.20
N ILE A 187 -4.95 8.89 1.53
CA ILE A 187 -3.78 8.79 2.40
C ILE A 187 -3.86 7.48 3.17
N HIS A 188 -2.85 6.64 3.00
CA HIS A 188 -2.77 5.31 3.59
C HIS A 188 -1.73 5.27 4.71
N HIS A 189 -2.20 5.32 5.95
CA HIS A 189 -1.34 5.06 7.10
C HIS A 189 -1.27 3.55 7.33
N THR A 190 -0.09 2.95 7.21
CA THR A 190 0.08 1.51 7.35
C THR A 190 1.15 1.18 8.37
N LEU A 191 0.92 0.10 9.11
CA LEU A 191 1.87 -0.53 10.02
C LEU A 191 1.95 -2.01 9.65
N VAL A 192 3.06 -2.39 9.02
CA VAL A 192 3.34 -3.77 8.64
C VAL A 192 4.13 -4.44 9.78
N LEU A 193 3.60 -5.52 10.31
CA LEU A 193 4.14 -6.29 11.43
C LEU A 193 4.84 -7.54 10.89
N CYS A 194 6.02 -7.86 11.40
CA CYS A 194 6.64 -9.15 11.15
C CYS A 194 6.00 -10.20 12.07
N ILE A 195 5.28 -11.15 11.47
CA ILE A 195 4.70 -12.30 12.16
C ILE A 195 5.52 -13.53 11.78
N PRO A 196 5.97 -14.37 12.76
CA PRO A 196 6.68 -15.60 12.46
C PRO A 196 5.93 -16.47 11.44
N ASP A 197 6.67 -17.08 10.52
CA ASP A 197 6.14 -17.97 9.48
C ASP A 197 5.10 -17.34 8.52
N GLN A 198 4.97 -16.01 8.51
CA GLN A 198 4.14 -15.26 7.58
C GLN A 198 4.96 -14.20 6.83
N ILE A 199 4.63 -14.00 5.55
CA ILE A 199 5.23 -12.93 4.75
C ILE A 199 4.64 -11.59 5.17
N SER A 200 5.51 -10.64 5.45
CA SER A 200 5.15 -9.26 5.80
C SER A 200 5.64 -8.33 4.71
N SER A 201 4.71 -7.72 3.98
CA SER A 201 5.03 -6.84 2.84
C SER A 201 4.13 -5.61 2.81
N ASN A 202 4.69 -4.48 2.37
CA ASN A 202 3.90 -3.29 2.01
C ASN A 202 3.19 -3.48 0.67
N SER A 203 3.81 -4.25 -0.24
CA SER A 203 3.32 -4.52 -1.59
C SER A 203 3.04 -6.02 -1.77
N PRO A 204 1.98 -6.56 -1.14
CA PRO A 204 1.66 -8.00 -1.19
C PRO A 204 1.29 -8.49 -2.59
N GLU A 205 0.95 -7.61 -3.51
CA GLU A 205 0.65 -7.88 -4.93
C GLU A 205 1.90 -8.08 -5.81
N GLY A 206 3.11 -7.75 -5.31
CA GLY A 206 4.34 -7.83 -6.09
C GLY A 206 4.59 -6.57 -6.91
N ILE A 207 5.07 -6.72 -8.14
CA ILE A 207 5.35 -5.60 -9.05
C ILE A 207 4.04 -5.08 -9.65
N HIS A 208 3.75 -3.80 -9.47
CA HIS A 208 2.44 -3.23 -9.80
C HIS A 208 2.50 -1.74 -10.19
N GLN A 209 1.34 -1.26 -10.64
CA GLN A 209 0.92 0.14 -10.63
C GLN A 209 -0.33 0.27 -9.75
N ASP A 210 -0.52 1.42 -9.11
CA ASP A 210 -1.64 1.70 -8.21
C ASP A 210 -2.87 2.25 -8.93
N GLY A 211 -2.75 2.63 -10.20
CA GLY A 211 -3.84 3.19 -11.00
C GLY A 211 -4.10 4.67 -10.74
N MET A 212 -3.11 5.39 -10.21
CA MET A 212 -3.22 6.80 -9.81
C MET A 212 -2.42 7.70 -10.75
N ASP A 213 -2.74 8.98 -10.87
CA ASP A 213 -1.95 9.87 -11.74
C ASP A 213 -0.53 10.06 -11.17
N TYR A 214 -0.45 10.21 -9.84
CA TYR A 214 0.81 10.22 -9.09
C TYR A 214 0.65 9.45 -7.79
N ILE A 215 1.77 8.97 -7.25
CA ILE A 215 1.84 8.39 -5.92
C ILE A 215 3.00 8.96 -5.13
N VAL A 216 2.86 8.95 -3.81
CA VAL A 216 4.03 8.88 -2.91
C VAL A 216 4.09 7.48 -2.32
N SER A 217 4.96 6.65 -2.89
CA SER A 217 5.14 5.27 -2.45
C SER A 217 5.89 5.23 -1.13
N ALA A 218 5.21 4.69 -0.11
CA ALA A 218 5.77 4.26 1.17
C ALA A 218 6.69 5.28 1.87
N LEU A 219 6.20 6.51 2.15
CA LEU A 219 6.88 7.46 3.04
C LEU A 219 7.13 6.78 4.39
N VAL A 220 8.39 6.44 4.67
CA VAL A 220 8.75 5.64 5.84
C VAL A 220 8.71 6.50 7.08
N VAL A 221 7.83 6.18 8.00
CA VAL A 221 7.81 6.79 9.34
C VAL A 221 8.84 6.09 10.21
N GLU A 222 8.75 4.77 10.29
CA GLU A 222 9.57 3.97 11.20
C GLU A 222 9.91 2.60 10.62
N ARG A 223 11.11 2.14 10.94
CA ARG A 223 11.59 0.79 10.73
C ARG A 223 12.16 0.32 12.07
N ASN A 224 11.60 -0.75 12.63
CA ASN A 224 12.03 -1.28 13.92
C ASN A 224 12.35 -2.77 13.79
N ASN A 225 13.57 -3.18 14.16
CA ASN A 225 14.03 -4.58 14.17
C ASN A 225 13.74 -5.35 12.85
N ILE A 226 13.95 -4.70 11.71
CA ILE A 226 13.67 -5.29 10.39
C ILE A 226 14.77 -5.08 9.36
N SER A 227 14.99 -6.10 8.55
CA SER A 227 15.68 -6.04 7.26
C SER A 227 14.66 -6.05 6.11
N GLY A 228 15.11 -5.94 4.86
CA GLY A 228 14.23 -5.93 3.68
C GLY A 228 13.55 -4.57 3.45
N GLY A 229 12.32 -4.54 2.92
CA GLY A 229 11.56 -3.28 2.74
C GLY A 229 12.26 -2.30 1.81
N LYS A 230 12.87 -2.82 0.76
CA LYS A 230 13.54 -2.09 -0.32
C LYS A 230 12.50 -1.69 -1.37
N SER A 231 12.46 -0.41 -1.71
CA SER A 231 11.61 0.14 -2.78
C SER A 231 12.34 0.03 -4.11
N ILE A 232 11.68 -0.55 -5.09
CA ILE A 232 12.24 -0.78 -6.42
C ILE A 232 11.27 -0.20 -7.45
N ILE A 233 11.80 0.58 -8.39
CA ILE A 233 11.06 1.06 -9.56
C ILE A 233 11.67 0.39 -10.77
N TYR A 234 10.82 -0.14 -11.65
CA TYR A 234 11.17 -0.80 -12.88
C TYR A 234 10.68 -0.01 -14.09
N GLY A 235 11.30 -0.26 -15.24
CA GLY A 235 10.82 0.26 -16.52
C GLY A 235 9.70 -0.60 -17.11
N ALA A 236 9.37 -0.33 -18.37
CA ALA A 236 8.22 -0.88 -19.09
C ALA A 236 8.12 -2.42 -19.06
N ASP A 237 9.25 -3.12 -18.93
CA ASP A 237 9.31 -4.58 -18.91
C ASP A 237 8.99 -5.20 -17.55
N ALA A 238 8.68 -4.38 -16.53
CA ALA A 238 8.45 -4.78 -15.14
C ALA A 238 9.59 -5.65 -14.57
N ARG A 239 10.83 -5.47 -15.07
CA ARG A 239 11.99 -6.31 -14.72
C ARG A 239 13.28 -5.51 -14.58
N THR A 240 13.51 -4.56 -15.46
CA THR A 240 14.70 -3.70 -15.45
C THR A 240 14.54 -2.65 -14.35
N SER A 241 15.29 -2.82 -13.26
CA SER A 241 15.30 -1.87 -12.14
C SER A 241 15.96 -0.55 -12.55
N LEU A 242 15.21 0.55 -12.39
CA LEU A 242 15.63 1.93 -12.66
C LEU A 242 16.08 2.63 -11.38
N LEU A 243 15.37 2.36 -10.28
CA LEU A 243 15.73 2.80 -8.94
C LEU A 243 15.65 1.62 -7.99
N ASN A 244 16.58 1.55 -7.06
CA ASN A 244 16.58 0.52 -6.04
C ASN A 244 17.15 1.05 -4.71
N ILE A 245 16.28 1.35 -3.74
CA ILE A 245 16.64 2.07 -2.52
C ILE A 245 15.94 1.51 -1.28
N THR A 246 16.66 1.46 -0.16
CA THR A 246 16.04 1.24 1.14
C THR A 246 15.78 2.59 1.80
N LEU A 247 14.53 3.05 1.72
CA LEU A 247 14.09 4.32 2.32
C LEU A 247 14.28 4.30 3.84
N GLN A 248 14.87 5.37 4.35
CA GLN A 248 15.04 5.64 5.78
C GLN A 248 13.84 6.40 6.34
N SER A 249 13.72 6.47 7.67
CA SER A 249 12.70 7.28 8.32
C SER A 249 12.71 8.72 7.82
N GLY A 250 11.54 9.24 7.47
CA GLY A 250 11.32 10.53 6.84
C GLY A 250 11.32 10.50 5.31
N GLN A 251 11.72 9.40 4.66
CA GLN A 251 11.88 9.35 3.20
C GLN A 251 10.73 8.61 2.50
N GLY A 252 10.30 9.14 1.36
CA GLY A 252 9.30 8.55 0.46
C GLY A 252 9.71 8.77 -1.00
N ILE A 253 9.00 8.13 -1.93
CA ILE A 253 9.25 8.29 -3.37
C ILE A 253 8.01 8.91 -3.99
N PHE A 254 8.14 10.10 -4.56
CA PHE A 254 7.14 10.68 -5.46
C PHE A 254 7.43 10.24 -6.90
N GLN A 255 6.41 9.72 -7.58
CA GLN A 255 6.49 9.29 -8.98
C GLN A 255 5.12 9.39 -9.67
N PRO A 256 5.06 9.54 -11.00
CA PRO A 256 3.85 9.24 -11.74
C PRO A 256 3.61 7.73 -11.74
N ASP A 257 2.38 7.31 -11.98
CA ASP A 257 2.00 5.90 -11.87
C ASP A 257 1.21 5.43 -13.10
N LYS A 258 -0.11 5.64 -13.14
CA LYS A 258 -1.00 5.26 -14.24
C LYS A 258 -0.56 5.85 -15.57
N GLY A 259 -0.64 5.02 -16.61
CA GLY A 259 -0.36 5.43 -17.99
C GLY A 259 1.12 5.67 -18.26
N THR A 260 1.99 5.36 -17.30
CA THR A 260 3.45 5.40 -17.47
C THR A 260 4.04 4.00 -17.61
N GLU A 261 5.32 3.94 -17.97
CA GLU A 261 6.12 2.71 -18.01
C GLU A 261 6.74 2.37 -16.65
N LEU A 262 6.40 3.11 -15.58
CA LEU A 262 6.97 2.89 -14.25
C LEU A 262 6.16 1.84 -13.51
N TRP A 263 6.80 0.72 -13.21
CA TRP A 263 6.27 -0.30 -12.30
C TRP A 263 7.02 -0.22 -10.99
N HIS A 264 6.42 -0.65 -9.90
CA HIS A 264 7.11 -0.61 -8.62
C HIS A 264 6.74 -1.75 -7.68
N GLU A 265 7.63 -2.03 -6.74
CA GLU A 265 7.37 -2.93 -5.62
C GLU A 265 8.10 -2.44 -4.37
N VAL A 266 7.62 -2.90 -3.21
CA VAL A 266 8.40 -2.91 -1.98
C VAL A 266 8.62 -4.35 -1.55
N THR A 267 9.90 -4.76 -1.51
CA THR A 267 10.28 -6.11 -1.08
C THR A 267 9.80 -6.41 0.35
N PRO A 268 9.50 -7.68 0.69
CA PRO A 268 9.10 -8.06 2.03
C PRO A 268 10.11 -7.64 3.11
N ILE A 269 9.62 -7.52 4.34
CA ILE A 269 10.43 -7.28 5.54
C ILE A 269 10.59 -8.57 6.35
N SER A 270 11.67 -8.67 7.12
CA SER A 270 11.95 -9.82 7.99
C SER A 270 12.60 -9.37 9.28
N LEU A 271 12.39 -10.12 10.37
CA LEU A 271 13.00 -9.83 11.67
C LEU A 271 14.52 -9.91 11.60
N ILE A 272 15.19 -8.95 12.24
CA ILE A 272 16.64 -9.05 12.49
C ILE A 272 16.89 -9.91 13.73
N ASN A 273 16.25 -9.56 14.85
CA ASN A 273 16.22 -10.36 16.06
C ASN A 273 14.85 -11.06 16.18
N PRO A 274 14.78 -12.41 16.09
CA PRO A 274 13.53 -13.15 16.17
C PRO A 274 12.86 -13.09 17.55
N ASN A 275 13.58 -12.67 18.59
CA ASN A 275 13.06 -12.56 19.96
C ASN A 275 12.44 -11.20 20.29
N GLU A 276 12.45 -10.26 19.35
CA GLU A 276 11.91 -8.91 19.51
C GLU A 276 10.86 -8.61 18.45
N PRO A 277 9.85 -7.77 18.74
CA PRO A 277 8.88 -7.36 17.72
C PRO A 277 9.57 -6.55 16.63
N GLY A 278 9.14 -6.73 15.38
CA GLY A 278 9.63 -5.97 14.24
C GLY A 278 8.49 -5.47 13.37
N TYR A 279 8.64 -4.24 12.87
CA TYR A 279 7.60 -3.60 12.09
C TYR A 279 8.14 -2.48 11.18
N ARG A 280 7.34 -2.12 10.18
CA ARG A 280 7.54 -0.96 9.30
C ARG A 280 6.28 -0.11 9.28
N SER A 281 6.39 1.17 9.60
CA SER A 281 5.29 2.13 9.49
C SER A 281 5.52 3.07 8.33
N THR A 282 4.49 3.28 7.50
CA THR A 282 4.56 4.14 6.32
C THR A 282 3.28 4.94 6.10
N ILE A 283 3.40 6.05 5.37
CA ILE A 283 2.28 6.81 4.82
C ILE A 283 2.38 6.75 3.29
N GLY A 284 1.34 6.22 2.65
CA GLY A 284 1.19 6.25 1.19
C GLY A 284 0.23 7.35 0.77
N PHE A 285 0.43 7.91 -0.42
CA PHE A 285 -0.46 8.92 -0.99
C PHE A 285 -0.81 8.51 -2.42
N ASP A 286 -2.09 8.36 -2.68
CA ASP A 286 -2.66 8.02 -3.99
C ASP A 286 -3.32 9.28 -4.53
N VAL A 287 -2.79 9.84 -5.63
CA VAL A 287 -3.19 11.17 -6.13
C VAL A 287 -3.88 11.04 -7.48
N LEU A 288 -5.11 11.57 -7.54
CA LEU A 288 -5.88 11.72 -8.76
C LEU A 288 -6.05 13.20 -9.10
N ILE A 289 -5.85 13.55 -10.36
CA ILE A 289 -6.14 14.88 -10.90
C ILE A 289 -7.62 14.93 -11.28
N LEU A 290 -8.33 15.89 -10.71
CA LEU A 290 -9.75 16.12 -10.98
C LEU A 290 -9.98 17.27 -11.98
N GLU A 291 -9.12 18.29 -11.93
CA GLU A 291 -9.13 19.49 -12.78
C GLU A 291 -7.72 20.04 -12.95
#